data_AF-A0A3C0B0Y1-F1
#
_entry.id   AF-A0A3C0B0Y1-F1
#
_cell.length_a   1.000
_cell.length_b   1.000
_cell.length_c   1.000
_cell.angle_alpha   90.00
_cell.angle_beta   90.00
_cell.angle_gamma   90.00
#
_symmetry.space_group_name_H-M   'P 1'
#
loop_
_entity.id
_entity.type
_entity.pdbx_description
1 polymer ?
#
loop_
_entity_poly.entity_id
_entity_poly.type
_entity_poly.pdbx_seq_one_letter_code
_entity_poly.pdbx_strand_id
1 'polypeptide(L)'
;MRIETEMKLGFKDVMIRPKRSTLKSRSHVSLEREFKFLHSTTLWTGVPIMAANMDTVGTFAMAKALAQDQLFTAIHKHYSVQEWNDFLRDVSPEIYDYIAISTGTGKNDSKKIADIFEANPLLKFICIDVANGYSEHFV
;
A
#
# COMPACT_ATOMS: atom_id res chain seq x y z
N MET A 1 30.84 12.28 8.13
CA MET A 1 30.06 11.37 9.01
C MET A 1 29.27 12.24 9.97
N ARG A 2 27.93 12.28 9.83
CA ARG A 2 27.06 13.05 10.74
C ARG A 2 26.73 12.13 11.91
N ILE A 3 27.13 12.49 13.12
CA ILE A 3 26.84 11.70 14.32
C ILE A 3 25.47 12.15 14.82
N GLU A 4 24.51 11.23 14.85
CA GLU A 4 23.21 11.47 15.47
C GLU A 4 23.27 11.07 16.94
N THR A 5 22.96 12.01 17.83
CA THR A 5 23.04 11.84 19.30
C THR A 5 21.67 11.59 19.94
N GLU A 6 20.60 11.61 19.15
CA GLU A 6 19.24 11.47 19.64
C GLU A 6 18.91 10.04 20.05
N MET A 7 18.08 9.91 21.10
CA MET A 7 17.55 8.63 21.54
C MET A 7 16.67 8.01 20.44
N LYS A 8 16.94 6.75 20.09
CA LYS A 8 16.17 6.00 19.09
C LYS A 8 15.23 5.02 19.79
N LEU A 9 13.93 5.14 19.51
CA LEU A 9 12.89 4.30 20.10
C LEU A 9 12.32 3.37 19.04
N GLY A 10 12.17 2.08 19.37
CA GLY A 10 11.41 1.10 18.61
C GLY A 10 10.13 0.68 19.33
N PHE A 11 9.34 -0.22 18.72
CA PHE A 11 8.06 -0.67 19.28
C PHE A 11 8.18 -1.31 20.68
N LYS A 12 9.30 -2.01 20.96
CA LYS A 12 9.54 -2.67 22.25
C LYS A 12 9.85 -1.69 23.39
N ASP A 13 10.20 -0.45 23.06
CA ASP A 13 10.64 0.55 24.03
C ASP A 13 9.48 1.38 24.59
N VAL A 14 8.26 1.21 24.05
CA VAL A 14 7.08 2.02 24.38
C VAL A 14 5.84 1.17 24.63
N MET A 15 4.91 1.73 25.41
CA MET A 15 3.57 1.16 25.63
C MET A 15 2.52 2.27 25.57
N ILE A 16 1.31 1.92 25.11
CA ILE A 16 0.17 2.84 25.12
C ILE A 16 -0.41 2.90 26.53
N ARG A 17 -0.44 4.08 27.14
CA ARG A 17 -1.06 4.30 28.45
C ARG A 17 -2.58 4.17 28.36
N PRO A 18 -3.23 3.27 29.13
CA PRO A 18 -4.69 3.18 29.16
C PRO A 18 -5.34 4.49 29.61
N LYS A 19 -6.51 4.80 29.05
CA LYS A 19 -7.35 5.96 29.41
C LYS A 19 -8.79 5.50 29.67
N ARG A 20 -9.53 6.27 30.47
CA ARG A 20 -10.98 6.04 30.65
C ARG A 20 -11.66 6.13 29.29
N SER A 21 -12.56 5.19 29.01
CA SER A 21 -13.29 5.09 27.74
C SER A 21 -14.77 4.88 28.01
N THR A 22 -15.61 5.38 27.10
CA THR A 22 -17.07 5.14 27.09
C THR A 22 -17.45 3.88 26.32
N LEU A 23 -16.49 3.25 25.61
CA LEU A 23 -16.73 2.03 24.84
C LEU A 23 -16.98 0.84 25.77
N LYS A 24 -18.08 0.12 25.51
CA LYS A 24 -18.49 -1.07 26.28
C LYS A 24 -18.05 -2.40 25.65
N SER A 25 -17.72 -2.39 24.37
CA SER A 25 -17.29 -3.56 23.60
C SER A 25 -16.23 -3.19 22.58
N ARG A 26 -15.34 -4.13 22.27
CA ARG A 26 -14.36 -4.03 21.18
C ARG A 26 -15.03 -3.96 19.81
N SER A 27 -16.20 -4.55 19.64
CA SER A 27 -16.97 -4.52 18.39
C SER A 27 -17.50 -3.12 18.03
N HIS A 28 -17.45 -2.16 18.95
CA HIS A 28 -17.87 -0.77 18.68
C HIS A 28 -16.72 0.09 18.12
N VAL A 29 -15.51 -0.46 18.00
CA VAL A 29 -14.36 0.25 17.44
C VAL A 29 -14.43 0.15 15.92
N SER A 30 -14.45 1.30 15.23
CA SER A 30 -14.18 1.34 13.80
C SER A 30 -12.68 1.41 13.56
N LEU A 31 -12.20 0.56 12.65
CA LEU A 31 -10.81 0.55 12.17
C LEU A 31 -10.66 1.34 10.86
N GLU A 32 -11.78 1.72 10.23
CA GLU A 32 -11.79 2.46 8.98
C GLU A 32 -11.25 3.88 9.18
N ARG A 33 -10.49 4.35 8.20
CA ARG A 33 -9.95 5.70 8.15
C ARG A 33 -10.21 6.28 6.78
N GLU A 34 -10.60 7.56 6.76
CA GLU A 34 -10.67 8.35 5.54
C GLU A 34 -9.41 9.21 5.41
N PHE A 35 -8.81 9.21 4.22
CA PHE A 35 -7.66 10.04 3.88
C PHE A 35 -7.94 10.89 2.64
N LYS A 36 -7.52 12.16 2.72
CA LYS A 36 -7.32 13.05 1.58
C LYS A 36 -5.83 13.20 1.35
N PHE A 37 -5.34 12.77 0.19
CA PHE A 37 -3.92 12.85 -0.13
C PHE A 37 -3.49 14.27 -0.49
N LEU A 38 -2.23 14.62 -0.20
CA LEU A 38 -1.72 15.98 -0.40
C LEU A 38 -1.62 16.36 -1.89
N HIS A 39 -1.18 15.41 -2.73
CA HIS A 39 -0.89 15.63 -4.16
C HIS A 39 -1.84 14.91 -5.11
N SER A 40 -2.88 14.26 -4.58
CA SER A 40 -3.91 13.59 -5.37
C SER A 40 -5.28 14.10 -4.92
N THR A 41 -6.23 14.18 -5.85
CA THR A 41 -7.63 14.53 -5.57
C THR A 41 -8.44 13.34 -5.05
N THR A 42 -7.85 12.15 -4.98
CA THR A 42 -8.51 10.92 -4.54
C THR A 42 -8.77 10.95 -3.03
N LEU A 43 -10.00 10.63 -2.64
CA LEU A 43 -10.35 10.28 -1.27
C LEU A 43 -10.31 8.76 -1.13
N TRP A 44 -9.75 8.28 -0.02
CA TRP A 44 -9.66 6.84 0.24
C TRP A 44 -10.22 6.52 1.62
N THR A 45 -11.04 5.47 1.69
CA THR A 45 -11.60 4.95 2.93
C THR A 45 -11.38 3.44 3.02
N GLY A 46 -10.80 3.00 4.13
CA GLY A 46 -10.56 1.59 4.41
C GLY A 46 -9.78 1.37 5.70
N VAL A 47 -9.38 0.13 5.94
CA VAL A 47 -8.53 -0.24 7.08
C VAL A 47 -7.06 -0.02 6.69
N PRO A 48 -6.30 0.88 7.35
CA PRO A 48 -4.97 1.29 6.91
C PRO A 48 -3.88 0.29 7.31
N ILE A 49 -4.07 -0.98 6.92
CA ILE A 49 -3.13 -2.07 7.06
C ILE A 49 -2.85 -2.59 5.65
N MET A 50 -1.58 -2.74 5.31
CA MET A 50 -1.16 -3.09 3.94
C MET A 50 -0.31 -4.35 3.94
N ALA A 51 -0.61 -5.28 3.03
CA ALA A 51 0.34 -6.35 2.69
C ALA A 51 1.56 -5.75 1.96
N ALA A 52 2.75 -6.16 2.39
CA ALA A 52 4.01 -5.69 1.81
C ALA A 52 4.21 -6.23 0.39
N ASN A 53 4.88 -5.44 -0.44
CA ASN A 53 5.21 -5.70 -1.85
C ASN A 53 6.29 -6.78 -2.08
N MET A 54 6.42 -7.72 -1.16
CA MET A 54 7.28 -8.89 -1.29
C MET A 54 6.59 -9.93 -2.19
N ASP A 55 7.37 -10.65 -2.99
CA ASP A 55 6.90 -11.69 -3.91
C ASP A 55 6.09 -12.81 -3.24
N THR A 56 6.41 -13.13 -1.98
CA THR A 56 5.69 -14.13 -1.18
C THR A 56 4.53 -13.58 -0.35
N VAL A 57 4.26 -12.27 -0.39
CA VAL A 57 3.24 -11.61 0.45
C VAL A 57 2.23 -10.85 -0.42
N GLY A 58 2.70 -9.85 -1.16
CA GLY A 58 1.90 -8.96 -2.02
C GLY A 58 1.49 -9.63 -3.33
N THR A 59 0.81 -10.76 -3.24
CA THR A 59 0.30 -11.53 -4.38
C THR A 59 -1.12 -11.13 -4.75
N PHE A 60 -1.58 -11.48 -5.95
CA PHE A 60 -2.98 -11.27 -6.35
C PHE A 60 -3.98 -12.02 -5.46
N ALA A 61 -3.62 -13.21 -4.98
CA ALA A 61 -4.46 -13.97 -4.06
C ALA A 61 -4.61 -13.23 -2.71
N MET A 62 -3.52 -12.66 -2.20
CA MET A 62 -3.54 -11.84 -0.98
C MET A 62 -4.42 -10.60 -1.17
N ALA A 63 -4.30 -9.92 -2.31
CA ALA A 63 -5.13 -8.76 -2.64
C ALA A 63 -6.64 -9.09 -2.61
N LYS A 64 -7.05 -10.22 -3.21
CA LYS A 64 -8.47 -10.65 -3.18
C LYS A 64 -8.96 -10.94 -1.77
N ALA A 65 -8.13 -11.58 -0.94
CA ALA A 65 -8.50 -11.91 0.44
C ALA A 65 -8.62 -10.66 1.31
N LEU A 66 -7.64 -9.76 1.26
CA LEU A 66 -7.60 -8.55 2.08
C LEU A 66 -8.66 -7.52 1.69
N ALA A 67 -9.00 -7.40 0.41
CA ALA A 67 -10.01 -6.45 -0.05
C ALA A 67 -11.41 -6.74 0.53
N GLN A 68 -11.71 -7.98 0.92
CA GLN A 68 -12.99 -8.33 1.57
C GLN A 68 -13.20 -7.62 2.90
N ASP A 69 -12.10 -7.30 3.59
CA ASP A 69 -12.08 -6.60 4.87
C ASP A 69 -11.65 -5.11 4.70
N GLN A 70 -11.61 -4.60 3.46
CA GLN A 70 -11.09 -3.27 3.12
C GLN A 70 -9.62 -3.04 3.54
N LEU A 71 -8.83 -4.11 3.62
CA LEU A 71 -7.38 -4.04 3.80
C LEU A 71 -6.67 -3.87 2.46
N PHE A 72 -5.51 -3.24 2.49
CA PHE A 72 -4.78 -2.85 1.30
C PHE A 72 -3.68 -3.85 0.93
N THR A 73 -3.31 -3.94 -0.34
CA THR A 73 -2.15 -4.74 -0.79
C THR A 73 -1.27 -3.94 -1.74
N ALA A 74 0.01 -3.78 -1.38
CA ALA A 74 1.02 -3.38 -2.35
C ALA A 74 1.48 -4.64 -3.10
N ILE A 75 1.14 -4.75 -4.39
CA ILE A 75 1.42 -5.93 -5.18
C ILE A 75 2.86 -5.89 -5.68
N HIS A 76 3.57 -7.00 -5.52
CA HIS A 76 4.97 -7.11 -5.90
C HIS A 76 5.21 -6.81 -7.39
N LYS A 77 6.40 -6.31 -7.74
CA LYS A 77 6.69 -5.81 -9.10
C LYS A 77 6.93 -6.88 -10.17
N HIS A 78 6.94 -8.16 -9.82
CA HIS A 78 7.35 -9.24 -10.72
C HIS A 78 6.29 -9.73 -11.72
N TYR A 79 4.99 -9.49 -11.48
CA TYR A 79 3.94 -9.90 -12.43
C TYR A 79 4.01 -9.15 -13.74
N SER A 80 3.89 -9.85 -14.86
CA SER A 80 3.83 -9.28 -16.21
C SER A 80 2.57 -8.43 -16.44
N VAL A 81 2.57 -7.63 -17.50
CA VAL A 81 1.40 -6.83 -17.92
C VAL A 81 0.20 -7.73 -18.20
N GLN A 82 0.42 -8.90 -18.80
CA GLN A 82 -0.64 -9.87 -19.10
C GLN A 82 -1.28 -10.40 -17.82
N GLU A 83 -0.47 -10.81 -16.83
CA GLU A 83 -0.98 -11.31 -15.55
C GLU A 83 -1.79 -10.25 -14.80
N TRP A 84 -1.39 -8.97 -14.87
CA TRP A 84 -2.19 -7.86 -14.34
C TRP A 84 -3.54 -7.72 -15.04
N ASN A 85 -3.54 -7.74 -16.37
CA ASN A 85 -4.76 -7.61 -17.16
C ASN A 85 -5.74 -8.77 -16.93
N ASP A 86 -5.21 -9.99 -16.77
CA ASP A 86 -6.03 -11.16 -16.48
C ASP A 86 -6.58 -11.11 -15.05
N PHE A 87 -5.75 -10.72 -14.06
CA PHE A 87 -6.20 -10.51 -12.69
C PHE A 87 -7.34 -9.49 -12.60
N LEU A 88 -7.18 -8.33 -13.25
CA LEU A 88 -8.11 -7.21 -13.18
C LEU A 88 -9.42 -7.45 -13.95
N ARG A 89 -9.43 -8.39 -14.91
CA ARG A 89 -10.64 -8.83 -15.61
C ARG A 89 -11.58 -9.62 -14.71
N ASP A 90 -11.02 -10.36 -13.75
CA ASP A 90 -11.74 -11.36 -12.95
C ASP A 90 -12.12 -10.88 -11.55
N VAL A 91 -12.06 -9.57 -11.29
CA VAL A 91 -12.26 -8.96 -9.95
C VAL A 91 -13.28 -7.82 -9.99
N SER A 92 -13.91 -7.55 -8.84
CA SER A 92 -14.84 -6.44 -8.72
C SER A 92 -14.11 -5.09 -8.81
N PRO A 93 -14.76 -4.03 -9.33
CA PRO A 93 -14.18 -2.68 -9.38
C PRO A 93 -13.76 -2.09 -8.02
N GLU A 94 -14.26 -2.65 -6.91
CA GLU A 94 -13.91 -2.22 -5.55
C GLU A 94 -12.45 -2.51 -5.22
N ILE A 95 -11.85 -3.55 -5.82
CA ILE A 95 -10.46 -3.94 -5.51
C ILE A 95 -9.45 -2.83 -5.87
N TYR A 96 -9.79 -1.97 -6.85
CA TYR A 96 -8.94 -0.88 -7.31
C TYR A 96 -8.70 0.17 -6.22
N ASP A 97 -9.57 0.24 -5.21
CA ASP A 97 -9.38 1.09 -4.03
C ASP A 97 -8.42 0.49 -3.00
N TYR A 98 -8.08 -0.79 -3.12
CA TYR A 98 -7.32 -1.53 -2.10
C TYR A 98 -6.03 -2.16 -2.62
N ILE A 99 -5.58 -1.77 -3.81
CA ILE A 99 -4.34 -2.27 -4.41
C ILE A 99 -3.44 -1.14 -4.90
N ALA A 100 -2.13 -1.36 -4.79
CA ALA A 100 -1.12 -0.55 -5.46
C ALA A 100 -0.20 -1.44 -6.28
N ILE A 101 0.24 -0.93 -7.43
CA ILE A 101 1.32 -1.53 -8.21
C ILE A 101 2.67 -1.03 -7.70
N SER A 102 3.60 -1.95 -7.42
CA SER A 102 4.94 -1.59 -6.99
C SER A 102 5.93 -1.40 -8.14
N THR A 103 6.85 -0.45 -7.99
CA THR A 103 7.90 -0.13 -8.95
C THR A 103 9.20 0.26 -8.26
N GLY A 104 10.35 -0.02 -8.90
CA GLY A 104 11.61 0.65 -8.58
C GLY A 104 11.78 1.93 -9.41
N THR A 105 13.04 2.36 -9.58
CA THR A 105 13.43 3.55 -10.36
C THR A 105 13.94 3.24 -11.77
N GLY A 106 13.95 1.97 -12.17
CA GLY A 106 14.46 1.56 -13.48
C GLY A 106 13.56 2.00 -14.63
N LYS A 107 14.16 2.34 -15.78
CA LYS A 107 13.41 2.71 -17.01
C LYS A 107 12.44 1.62 -17.46
N ASN A 108 12.84 0.35 -17.32
CA ASN A 108 11.99 -0.79 -17.67
C ASN A 108 10.78 -0.92 -16.72
N ASP A 109 10.99 -0.69 -15.42
CA ASP A 109 9.90 -0.68 -14.43
C ASP A 109 8.92 0.46 -14.76
N SER A 110 9.42 1.67 -15.07
CA SER A 110 8.60 2.81 -15.47
C SER A 110 7.78 2.55 -16.74
N LYS A 111 8.36 1.90 -17.75
CA LYS A 111 7.63 1.53 -18.97
C LYS A 111 6.52 0.52 -18.65
N LYS A 112 6.85 -0.52 -17.88
CA LYS A 112 5.91 -1.58 -17.50
C LYS A 112 4.69 -1.03 -16.74
N ILE A 113 4.90 -0.12 -15.78
CA ILE A 113 3.77 0.47 -15.06
C ILE A 113 2.92 1.35 -15.98
N ALA A 114 3.53 2.09 -16.91
CA ALA A 114 2.78 2.91 -17.86
C ALA A 114 1.86 2.04 -18.73
N ASP A 115 2.39 0.94 -19.26
CA ASP A 115 1.61 -0.03 -20.05
C ASP A 115 0.43 -0.62 -19.23
N ILE A 116 0.62 -0.88 -17.94
CA ILE A 116 -0.44 -1.41 -17.05
C ILE A 116 -1.52 -0.35 -16.75
N PHE A 117 -1.12 0.89 -16.46
CA PHE A 117 -2.07 1.99 -16.20
C PHE A 117 -2.85 2.39 -17.45
N GLU A 118 -2.22 2.36 -18.62
CA GLU A 118 -2.90 2.63 -19.90
C GLU A 118 -3.99 1.58 -20.17
N ALA A 119 -3.71 0.31 -19.91
CA ALA A 119 -4.67 -0.78 -20.04
C ALA A 119 -5.76 -0.77 -18.93
N ASN A 120 -5.44 -0.23 -17.74
CA ASN A 120 -6.31 -0.29 -16.56
C ASN A 120 -6.43 1.09 -15.87
N PRO A 121 -7.19 2.04 -16.47
CA PRO A 121 -7.26 3.43 -16.01
C PRO A 121 -7.95 3.61 -14.65
N LEU A 122 -8.57 2.57 -14.10
CA LEU A 122 -9.16 2.58 -12.76
C LEU A 122 -8.13 2.44 -11.64
N LEU A 123 -6.89 2.03 -11.94
CA LEU A 123 -5.82 1.97 -10.95
C LEU A 123 -5.49 3.37 -10.43
N LYS A 124 -5.29 3.48 -9.10
CA LYS A 124 -5.16 4.78 -8.41
C LYS A 124 -3.83 4.93 -7.68
N PHE A 125 -3.19 3.82 -7.29
CA PHE A 125 -2.08 3.82 -6.35
C PHE A 125 -0.82 3.18 -6.91
N ILE A 126 0.32 3.82 -6.61
CA ILE A 126 1.66 3.36 -6.97
C ILE A 126 2.47 3.27 -5.69
N CYS A 127 3.15 2.14 -5.49
CA CYS A 127 4.13 1.94 -4.44
C CYS A 127 5.54 2.04 -5.05
N ILE A 128 6.20 3.18 -4.87
CA ILE A 128 7.58 3.36 -5.33
C ILE A 128 8.50 2.89 -4.20
N ASP A 129 9.22 1.80 -4.43
CA ASP A 129 10.01 1.13 -3.40
C ASP A 129 11.48 0.98 -3.80
N VAL A 130 12.36 1.52 -2.96
CA VAL A 130 13.83 1.44 -3.07
C VAL A 130 14.45 1.31 -1.69
N ALA A 131 15.55 0.56 -1.60
CA ALA A 131 16.23 0.34 -0.32
C ALA A 131 16.79 1.62 0.33
N ASN A 132 17.17 2.62 -0.48
CA ASN A 132 17.68 3.91 0.01
C ASN A 132 16.91 5.08 -0.63
N GLY A 133 15.89 5.57 0.08
CA GLY A 133 15.09 6.73 -0.34
C GLY A 133 15.81 8.09 -0.26
N TYR A 134 17.04 8.16 0.27
CA TYR A 134 17.84 9.39 0.34
C TYR A 134 18.75 9.59 -0.87
N SER A 135 18.79 8.64 -1.80
CA SER A 135 19.63 8.71 -2.99
C SER A 135 19.22 9.88 -3.87
N GLU A 136 20.16 10.71 -4.34
CA GLU A 136 19.87 11.78 -5.31
C GLU A 136 19.30 11.24 -6.63
N HIS A 137 19.60 9.99 -6.99
CA HIS A 137 18.93 9.33 -8.12
C HIS A 137 17.41 9.12 -7.91
N PHE A 138 16.88 9.43 -6.73
CA PHE A 138 15.47 9.38 -6.35
C PHE A 138 14.86 10.79 -6.17
N VAL A 139 15.68 11.85 -6.04
CA VAL A 139 15.25 13.24 -5.74
C VAL A 139 15.29 14.11 -6.99
#